data_AF-A0A9N7NZB7-F1
#
_entry.id   AF-A0A9N7NZB7-F1
#
_cell.length_a   1.000
_cell.length_b   1.000
_cell.length_c   1.000
_cell.angle_alpha   90.00
_cell.angle_beta   90.00
_cell.angle_gamma   90.00
#
_symmetry.space_group_name_H-M   'P 1'
#
loop_
_entity.id
_entity.type
_entity.pdbx_description
1 polymer ?
#
loop_
_entity_poly.entity_id
_entity_poly.type
_entity_poly.pdbx_seq_one_letter_code
_entity_poly.pdbx_strand_id
1 'polypeptide(L)'
;MALTSNGGSEKGLIVSFGEMLIDFVPTVSGVSLAKAPGFLKAPGGAPANVAIAVARLGGRAANPSADMLLTPDELNLGLIRSAKVFHYGSISLIVEPCRSAHLKAIDEAKAAGALLSYDPNLRLPLWPSAEYAKEQIMSIWDKADVIKVSDVELEFLTGSDKIDDETALSLWHPNLQLLLVTLGEKGCNYYTKVYLFFLYFLFLKIISMDLTLLGNIVDDHDLIHDEARLKEVLKYACACGAITTTKKGAIPALPTHDEALAILNRPKERV
;
A
#
# COMPACT_ATOMS: atom_id res chain seq x y z
N MET A 1 26.42 4.36 1.93
CA MET A 1 26.97 4.19 0.55
C MET A 1 26.01 4.92 -0.37
N ALA A 2 26.50 5.66 -1.37
CA ALA A 2 25.64 6.55 -2.17
C ALA A 2 24.59 5.74 -2.95
N LEU A 3 23.31 6.09 -2.81
CA LEU A 3 22.25 5.75 -3.76
C LEU A 3 22.55 6.50 -5.07
N THR A 4 23.59 6.07 -5.79
CA THR A 4 23.93 6.61 -7.10
C THR A 4 22.85 6.20 -8.08
N SER A 5 22.14 7.18 -8.62
CA SER A 5 21.38 7.01 -9.85
C SER A 5 22.30 6.46 -10.93
N ASN A 6 22.20 5.17 -11.23
CA ASN A 6 22.85 4.61 -12.41
C ASN A 6 22.19 5.23 -13.64
N GLY A 7 22.99 5.94 -14.43
CA GLY A 7 22.57 6.45 -15.72
C GLY A 7 22.38 5.31 -16.73
N GLY A 8 21.35 5.46 -17.57
CA GLY A 8 21.30 4.84 -18.89
C GLY A 8 20.51 3.53 -19.06
N SER A 9 20.01 2.89 -18.00
CA SER A 9 19.07 1.77 -18.16
C SER A 9 17.64 2.28 -18.35
N GLU A 10 16.85 1.62 -19.21
CA GLU A 10 15.41 1.83 -19.27
C GLU A 10 14.82 1.56 -17.88
N LYS A 11 14.31 2.61 -17.22
CA LYS A 11 13.71 2.49 -15.88
C LYS A 11 12.59 1.47 -15.93
N GLY A 12 12.59 0.54 -14.98
CA GLY A 12 11.53 -0.47 -14.93
C GLY A 12 10.16 0.15 -14.70
N LEU A 13 9.13 -0.47 -15.28
CA LEU A 13 7.76 0.01 -15.16
C LEU A 13 7.07 -0.60 -13.93
N ILE A 14 6.47 0.24 -13.09
CA ILE A 14 5.49 -0.16 -12.08
C ILE A 14 4.11 0.16 -12.63
N VAL A 15 3.22 -0.83 -12.60
CA VAL A 15 1.78 -0.61 -12.85
C VAL A 15 1.05 -0.83 -11.54
N SER A 16 0.36 0.21 -11.07
CA SER A 16 -0.53 0.13 -9.90
C SER A 16 -1.98 0.07 -10.37
N PHE A 17 -2.76 -0.86 -9.82
CA PHE A 17 -4.16 -1.05 -10.15
C PHE A 17 -5.04 -0.81 -8.91
N GLY A 18 -6.00 0.11 -9.04
CA GLY A 18 -6.90 0.51 -7.96
C GLY A 18 -7.65 1.79 -8.29
N GLU A 19 -8.36 2.34 -7.31
CA GLU A 19 -9.11 3.58 -7.47
C GLU A 19 -8.25 4.85 -7.36
N MET A 20 -8.58 5.88 -8.15
CA MET A 20 -8.05 7.24 -7.99
C MET A 20 -9.20 8.21 -7.75
N LEU A 21 -9.14 8.97 -6.66
CA LEU A 21 -10.25 9.77 -6.17
C LEU A 21 -9.81 11.21 -5.81
N ILE A 22 -10.75 12.05 -5.34
CA ILE A 22 -10.48 13.41 -4.85
C ILE A 22 -10.84 13.49 -3.35
N ASP A 23 -9.84 13.76 -2.51
CA ASP A 23 -9.99 14.05 -1.09
C ASP A 23 -10.36 15.52 -0.86
N PHE A 24 -11.25 15.75 0.11
CA PHE A 24 -11.55 17.06 0.64
C PHE A 24 -10.91 17.20 2.02
N VAL A 25 -9.76 17.87 2.07
CA VAL A 25 -9.00 18.06 3.31
C VAL A 25 -9.44 19.36 3.99
N PRO A 26 -9.85 19.36 5.27
CA PRO A 26 -10.20 20.57 6.00
C PRO A 26 -9.06 21.60 5.98
N THR A 27 -9.40 22.86 5.68
CA THR A 27 -8.44 23.97 5.71
C THR A 27 -7.84 24.16 7.11
N VAL A 28 -8.63 23.89 8.15
CA VAL A 28 -8.25 23.99 9.57
C VAL A 28 -8.20 22.60 10.21
N SER A 29 -7.15 22.32 11.00
CA SER A 29 -6.99 21.05 11.72
C SER A 29 -7.74 21.06 13.06
N GLY A 30 -8.13 19.88 13.58
CA GLY A 30 -8.71 19.74 14.93
C GLY A 30 -10.19 20.14 15.05
N VAL A 31 -10.87 20.36 13.93
CA VAL A 31 -12.31 20.66 13.87
C VAL A 31 -13.08 19.49 13.24
N SER A 32 -14.34 19.31 13.65
CA SER A 32 -15.22 18.35 12.98
C SER A 32 -15.54 18.81 11.55
N LEU A 33 -15.93 17.87 10.68
CA LEU A 33 -16.33 18.19 9.31
C LEU A 33 -17.41 19.28 9.23
N ALA A 34 -18.38 19.25 10.14
CA ALA A 34 -19.46 20.25 10.21
C ALA A 34 -18.99 21.66 10.60
N LYS A 35 -17.81 21.77 11.24
CA LYS A 35 -17.22 23.03 11.70
C LYS A 35 -16.05 23.49 10.82
N ALA A 36 -15.69 22.72 9.80
CA ALA A 36 -14.62 23.08 8.89
C ALA A 36 -15.05 24.29 8.03
N PRO A 37 -14.28 25.41 8.02
CA PRO A 37 -14.67 26.61 7.29
C PRO A 37 -14.45 26.49 5.76
N GLY A 38 -13.77 25.43 5.32
CA GLY A 38 -13.55 25.14 3.91
C GLY A 38 -12.73 23.86 3.72
N PHE A 39 -12.64 23.41 2.47
CA PHE A 39 -11.93 22.21 2.07
C PHE A 39 -11.05 22.46 0.86
N LEU A 40 -9.87 21.86 0.85
CA LEU A 40 -9.00 21.79 -0.32
C LEU A 40 -9.23 20.46 -1.04
N LYS A 41 -9.40 20.52 -2.37
CA LYS A 41 -9.41 19.34 -3.22
C LYS A 41 -7.98 18.85 -3.40
N ALA A 42 -7.71 17.61 -3.04
CA ALA A 42 -6.44 16.94 -3.29
C ALA A 42 -6.71 15.59 -3.98
N PRO A 43 -5.84 15.10 -4.87
CA PRO A 43 -5.97 13.73 -5.34
C PRO A 43 -5.80 12.76 -4.15
N GLY A 44 -6.67 11.76 -4.06
CA GLY A 44 -6.89 10.92 -2.87
C GLY A 44 -7.78 9.70 -3.12
N GLY A 45 -8.55 9.24 -2.12
CA GLY A 45 -9.04 7.85 -2.07
C GLY A 45 -10.32 7.53 -1.24
N ALA A 46 -11.25 8.47 -1.02
CA ALA A 46 -12.42 8.31 -0.10
C ALA A 46 -13.89 8.43 -0.63
N PRO A 47 -14.22 8.87 -1.86
CA PRO A 47 -15.59 9.05 -2.34
C PRO A 47 -16.53 7.84 -2.30
N ALA A 48 -16.04 6.59 -2.37
CA ALA A 48 -16.90 5.42 -2.16
C ALA A 48 -17.49 5.40 -0.73
N ASN A 49 -16.69 5.75 0.29
CA ASN A 49 -17.16 5.87 1.68
C ASN A 49 -18.23 6.97 1.81
N VAL A 50 -18.02 8.10 1.13
CA VAL A 50 -18.97 9.22 1.15
C VAL A 50 -20.24 8.90 0.38
N ALA A 51 -20.13 8.28 -0.80
CA ALA A 51 -21.27 7.88 -1.62
C ALA A 51 -22.13 6.82 -0.94
N ILE A 52 -21.50 5.82 -0.29
CA ILE A 52 -22.19 4.79 0.50
C ILE A 52 -22.85 5.40 1.75
N ALA A 53 -22.15 6.29 2.47
CA ALA A 53 -22.73 6.97 3.65
C ALA A 53 -23.91 7.88 3.26
N VAL A 54 -23.80 8.63 2.17
CA VAL A 54 -24.87 9.50 1.66
C VAL A 54 -26.08 8.68 1.19
N ALA A 55 -25.86 7.54 0.50
CA ALA A 55 -26.93 6.64 0.09
C ALA A 55 -27.64 6.01 1.31
N ARG A 56 -26.89 5.57 2.33
CA ARG A 56 -27.45 5.01 3.58
C ARG A 56 -28.25 6.02 4.40
N LEU A 57 -27.98 7.32 4.26
CA LEU A 57 -28.67 8.42 4.95
C LEU A 57 -29.80 9.06 4.12
N GLY A 58 -30.23 8.43 3.02
CA GLY A 58 -31.36 8.87 2.19
C GLY A 58 -31.04 9.96 1.17
N GLY A 59 -29.76 10.28 0.97
CA GLY A 59 -29.29 11.17 -0.10
C GLY A 59 -29.13 10.46 -1.44
N ARG A 60 -28.95 11.25 -2.52
CA ARG A 60 -28.64 10.73 -3.86
C ARG A 60 -27.14 10.88 -4.13
N ALA A 61 -26.46 9.78 -4.38
CA ALA A 61 -25.07 9.72 -4.85
C ALA A 61 -24.98 8.80 -6.06
N ALA A 62 -24.06 9.06 -6.99
CA ALA A 62 -23.78 8.15 -8.09
C ALA A 62 -23.05 6.92 -7.52
N ASN A 63 -23.74 5.78 -7.54
CA ASN A 63 -23.23 4.46 -7.19
C ASN A 63 -23.68 3.53 -8.33
N PRO A 64 -22.76 2.83 -9.02
CA PRO A 64 -21.30 2.76 -8.81
C PRO A 64 -20.52 4.04 -9.15
N SER A 65 -19.39 4.27 -8.46
CA SER A 65 -18.38 5.25 -8.90
C SER A 65 -17.57 4.70 -10.07
N ALA A 66 -16.88 5.56 -10.83
CA ALA A 66 -16.22 5.16 -12.08
C ALA A 66 -15.20 4.03 -11.91
N ASP A 67 -14.50 3.98 -10.78
CA ASP A 67 -13.59 2.89 -10.39
C ASP A 67 -14.29 1.53 -10.29
N MET A 68 -15.56 1.50 -9.90
CA MET A 68 -16.34 0.26 -9.76
C MET A 68 -16.86 -0.28 -11.10
N LEU A 69 -16.81 0.53 -12.17
CA LEU A 69 -17.34 0.18 -13.49
C LEU A 69 -16.32 -0.40 -14.45
N LEU A 70 -15.03 -0.43 -14.07
CA LEU A 70 -13.96 -0.93 -14.92
C LEU A 70 -14.21 -2.39 -15.31
N THR A 71 -14.25 -2.66 -16.61
CA THR A 71 -14.48 -4.01 -17.15
C THR A 71 -13.18 -4.68 -17.62
N PRO A 72 -13.16 -6.02 -17.70
CA PRO A 72 -12.03 -6.77 -18.27
C PRO A 72 -11.59 -6.36 -19.69
N ASP A 73 -12.50 -5.79 -20.49
CA ASP A 73 -12.25 -5.42 -21.88
C ASP A 73 -11.66 -4.01 -22.02
N GLU A 74 -11.77 -3.19 -20.97
CA GLU A 74 -11.18 -1.85 -20.89
C GLU A 74 -9.72 -1.88 -20.40
N LEU A 75 -9.21 -3.06 -20.00
CA LEU A 75 -7.84 -3.22 -19.56
C LEU A 75 -6.85 -3.00 -20.71
N ASN A 76 -5.87 -2.13 -20.49
CA ASN A 76 -4.71 -2.01 -21.38
C ASN A 76 -3.73 -3.17 -21.09
N LEU A 77 -3.98 -4.32 -21.72
CA LEU A 77 -3.16 -5.52 -21.52
C LEU A 77 -1.70 -5.34 -21.97
N GLY A 78 -1.44 -4.48 -22.96
CA GLY A 78 -0.08 -4.17 -23.38
C GLY A 78 0.73 -3.49 -22.27
N LEU A 79 0.11 -2.53 -21.58
CA LEU A 79 0.71 -1.85 -20.43
C LEU A 79 0.93 -2.83 -19.27
N ILE A 80 -0.08 -3.62 -18.92
CA ILE A 80 -0.01 -4.60 -17.80
C ILE A 80 1.12 -5.61 -18.04
N ARG A 81 1.21 -6.16 -19.25
CA ARG A 81 2.26 -7.15 -19.60
C ARG A 81 3.67 -6.54 -19.67
N SER A 82 3.79 -5.22 -19.77
CA SER A 82 5.09 -4.52 -19.73
C SER A 82 5.57 -4.18 -18.32
N ALA A 83 4.75 -4.42 -17.29
CA ALA A 83 5.10 -4.15 -15.91
C ALA A 83 6.22 -5.08 -15.41
N LYS A 84 7.22 -4.52 -14.73
CA LYS A 84 8.16 -5.32 -13.92
C LYS A 84 7.58 -5.62 -12.54
N VAL A 85 6.82 -4.68 -11.99
CA VAL A 85 6.04 -4.86 -10.76
C VAL A 85 4.60 -4.47 -11.03
N PHE A 86 3.68 -5.33 -10.60
CA PHE A 86 2.25 -5.06 -10.61
C PHE A 86 1.75 -4.99 -9.17
N HIS A 87 1.36 -3.79 -8.74
CA HIS A 87 0.88 -3.53 -7.38
C HIS A 87 -0.65 -3.41 -7.35
N TYR A 88 -1.28 -4.04 -6.37
CA TYR A 88 -2.72 -4.06 -6.22
C TYR A 88 -3.15 -4.06 -4.75
N GLY A 89 -4.42 -3.71 -4.50
CA GLY A 89 -5.06 -3.79 -3.18
C GLY A 89 -6.44 -4.42 -3.23
N SER A 90 -7.10 -4.60 -2.08
CA SER A 90 -8.31 -5.43 -2.01
C SER A 90 -9.62 -4.74 -2.42
N ILE A 91 -9.64 -3.40 -2.48
CA ILE A 91 -10.89 -2.62 -2.65
C ILE A 91 -11.58 -2.92 -3.99
N SER A 92 -10.83 -3.15 -5.07
CA SER A 92 -11.44 -3.47 -6.36
C SER A 92 -12.02 -4.89 -6.43
N LEU A 93 -11.88 -5.71 -5.37
CA LEU A 93 -12.56 -6.99 -5.25
C LEU A 93 -13.99 -6.86 -4.70
N ILE A 94 -14.44 -5.67 -4.26
CA ILE A 94 -15.71 -5.55 -3.54
C ILE A 94 -16.92 -5.79 -4.48
N VAL A 95 -16.88 -5.27 -5.70
CA VAL A 95 -18.02 -5.27 -6.64
C VAL A 95 -17.62 -5.66 -8.06
N GLU A 96 -18.58 -6.22 -8.80
CA GLU A 96 -18.48 -6.40 -10.26
C GLU A 96 -18.89 -5.12 -11.00
N PRO A 97 -18.38 -4.87 -12.22
CA PRO A 97 -17.43 -5.70 -13.01
C PRO A 97 -15.94 -5.56 -12.61
N CYS A 98 -15.63 -4.64 -11.69
CA CYS A 98 -14.26 -4.29 -11.34
C CYS A 98 -13.47 -5.47 -10.77
N ARG A 99 -14.12 -6.35 -9.97
CA ARG A 99 -13.50 -7.59 -9.50
C ARG A 99 -12.99 -8.45 -10.66
N SER A 100 -13.82 -8.72 -11.66
CA SER A 100 -13.40 -9.49 -12.83
C SER A 100 -12.22 -8.84 -13.58
N ALA A 101 -12.23 -7.50 -13.70
CA ALA A 101 -11.14 -6.76 -14.33
C ALA A 101 -9.84 -6.88 -13.51
N HIS A 102 -9.94 -6.75 -12.19
CA HIS A 102 -8.82 -6.87 -11.26
C HIS A 102 -8.18 -8.25 -11.34
N LEU A 103 -8.97 -9.32 -11.29
CA LEU A 103 -8.48 -10.70 -11.37
C LEU A 103 -7.76 -10.96 -12.70
N LYS A 104 -8.34 -10.51 -13.82
CA LYS A 104 -7.69 -10.60 -15.14
C LYS A 104 -6.37 -9.83 -15.20
N ALA A 105 -6.31 -8.63 -14.60
CA ALA A 105 -5.09 -7.83 -14.58
C ALA A 105 -3.95 -8.52 -13.79
N ILE A 106 -4.26 -9.13 -12.64
CA ILE A 106 -3.28 -9.91 -11.86
C ILE A 106 -2.77 -11.10 -12.69
N ASP A 107 -3.67 -11.85 -13.31
CA ASP A 107 -3.29 -13.05 -14.08
C ASP A 107 -2.42 -12.71 -15.29
N GLU A 108 -2.74 -11.61 -15.99
CA GLU A 108 -1.95 -11.12 -17.13
C GLU A 108 -0.58 -10.59 -16.72
N ALA A 109 -0.48 -9.86 -15.61
CA ALA A 109 0.80 -9.41 -15.06
C ALA A 109 1.68 -10.60 -14.64
N LYS A 110 1.09 -11.58 -13.95
CA LYS A 110 1.79 -12.80 -13.52
C LYS A 110 2.30 -13.61 -14.70
N ALA A 111 1.46 -13.80 -15.72
CA ALA A 111 1.83 -14.53 -16.93
C ALA A 111 2.96 -13.85 -17.71
N ALA A 112 3.06 -12.51 -17.62
CA ALA A 112 4.16 -11.74 -18.20
C ALA A 112 5.45 -11.74 -17.35
N GLY A 113 5.44 -12.35 -16.16
CA GLY A 113 6.59 -12.44 -15.27
C GLY A 113 6.80 -11.21 -14.37
N ALA A 114 5.78 -10.37 -14.19
CA ALA A 114 5.84 -9.27 -13.23
C ALA A 114 5.89 -9.80 -11.79
N LEU A 115 6.66 -9.14 -10.94
CA LEU A 115 6.59 -9.33 -9.49
C LEU A 115 5.28 -8.74 -8.96
N LEU A 116 4.52 -9.54 -8.21
CA LEU A 116 3.21 -9.16 -7.70
C LEU A 116 3.31 -8.60 -6.28
N SER A 117 2.89 -7.35 -6.10
CA SER A 117 2.88 -6.68 -4.80
C SER A 117 1.45 -6.43 -4.32
N TYR A 118 1.14 -6.82 -3.09
CA TYR A 118 -0.20 -6.73 -2.52
C TYR A 118 -0.22 -5.97 -1.19
N ASP A 119 -1.05 -4.93 -1.12
CA ASP A 119 -1.45 -4.26 0.12
C ASP A 119 -2.98 -4.38 0.26
N PRO A 120 -3.50 -5.24 1.15
CA PRO A 120 -4.94 -5.39 1.33
C PRO A 120 -5.63 -4.06 1.61
N ASN A 121 -4.95 -3.14 2.30
CA ASN A 121 -5.43 -1.80 2.65
C ASN A 121 -6.89 -1.82 3.14
N LEU A 122 -7.16 -2.66 4.15
CA LEU A 122 -8.49 -2.98 4.63
C LEU A 122 -9.29 -1.71 4.99
N ARG A 123 -10.50 -1.64 4.46
CA ARG A 123 -11.51 -0.61 4.76
C ARG A 123 -12.83 -1.29 5.06
N LEU A 124 -12.95 -1.89 6.25
CA LEU A 124 -14.15 -2.63 6.68
C LEU A 124 -15.50 -1.98 6.33
N PRO A 125 -15.68 -0.64 6.46
CA PRO A 125 -16.95 -0.01 6.10
C PRO A 125 -17.39 -0.16 4.63
N LEU A 126 -16.46 -0.43 3.71
CA LEU A 126 -16.74 -0.65 2.29
C LEU A 126 -17.24 -2.07 2.01
N TRP A 127 -16.99 -3.01 2.91
CA TRP A 127 -17.32 -4.42 2.71
C TRP A 127 -18.72 -4.76 3.23
N PRO A 128 -19.45 -5.68 2.56
CA PRO A 128 -20.73 -6.20 3.06
C PRO A 128 -20.66 -6.77 4.47
N SER A 129 -19.58 -7.49 4.81
CA SER A 129 -19.30 -7.98 6.15
C SER A 129 -17.80 -8.16 6.36
N ALA A 130 -17.37 -8.33 7.61
CA ALA A 130 -15.98 -8.64 7.96
C ALA A 130 -15.55 -10.01 7.39
N GLU A 131 -16.42 -11.00 7.46
CA GLU A 131 -16.17 -12.36 6.95
C GLU A 131 -15.98 -12.32 5.44
N TYR A 132 -16.83 -11.59 4.72
CA TYR A 132 -16.71 -11.42 3.29
C TYR A 132 -15.43 -10.66 2.89
N ALA A 133 -15.06 -9.62 3.65
CA ALA A 133 -13.81 -8.91 3.44
C ALA A 133 -12.61 -9.85 3.56
N LYS A 134 -12.56 -10.65 4.63
CA LYS A 134 -11.50 -11.62 4.86
C LYS A 134 -11.44 -12.67 3.75
N GLU A 135 -12.59 -13.23 3.36
CA GLU A 135 -12.67 -14.21 2.27
C GLU A 135 -12.10 -13.65 0.96
N GLN A 136 -12.52 -12.45 0.55
CA GLN A 136 -12.06 -11.86 -0.70
C GLN A 136 -10.60 -11.42 -0.62
N ILE A 137 -10.15 -10.83 0.49
CA ILE A 137 -8.74 -10.49 0.70
C ILE A 137 -7.85 -11.73 0.57
N MET A 138 -8.26 -12.85 1.17
CA MET A 138 -7.50 -14.10 1.15
C MET A 138 -7.59 -14.82 -0.21
N SER A 139 -8.63 -14.58 -1.01
CA SER A 139 -8.83 -15.23 -2.32
C SER A 139 -7.71 -14.97 -3.34
N ILE A 140 -6.97 -13.88 -3.19
CA ILE A 140 -5.83 -13.51 -4.05
C ILE A 140 -4.50 -13.50 -3.30
N TRP A 141 -4.47 -13.95 -2.05
CA TRP A 141 -3.29 -13.90 -1.17
C TRP A 141 -2.09 -14.62 -1.77
N ASP A 142 -2.30 -15.89 -2.15
CA ASP A 142 -1.24 -16.76 -2.66
C ASP A 142 -0.68 -16.35 -4.04
N LYS A 143 -1.28 -15.33 -4.68
CA LYS A 143 -0.78 -14.78 -5.93
C LYS A 143 0.42 -13.85 -5.72
N ALA A 144 0.53 -13.20 -4.57
CA ALA A 144 1.53 -12.15 -4.33
C ALA A 144 2.95 -12.69 -4.09
N ASP A 145 3.97 -11.93 -4.50
CA ASP A 145 5.38 -12.18 -4.18
C ASP A 145 5.85 -11.26 -3.04
N VAL A 146 5.23 -10.10 -2.89
CA VAL A 146 5.49 -9.14 -1.81
C VAL A 146 4.16 -8.73 -1.17
N ILE A 147 4.02 -8.90 0.13
CA ILE A 147 2.82 -8.49 0.88
C ILE A 147 3.22 -7.47 1.94
N LYS A 148 2.39 -6.43 2.09
CA LYS A 148 2.46 -5.50 3.21
C LYS A 148 1.11 -5.47 3.93
N VAL A 149 1.16 -5.56 5.24
CA VAL A 149 0.02 -5.40 6.14
C VAL A 149 0.39 -4.48 7.30
N SER A 150 -0.62 -3.87 7.90
CA SER A 150 -0.55 -3.22 9.21
C SER A 150 -0.76 -4.21 10.35
N ASP A 151 -0.45 -3.78 11.57
CA ASP A 151 -0.82 -4.47 12.80
C ASP A 151 -2.33 -4.75 12.89
N VAL A 152 -3.17 -3.78 12.52
CA VAL A 152 -4.63 -3.93 12.49
C VAL A 152 -5.07 -4.99 11.48
N GLU A 153 -4.43 -5.04 10.31
CA GLU A 153 -4.72 -6.06 9.29
C GLU A 153 -4.22 -7.44 9.71
N LEU A 154 -3.05 -7.52 10.36
CA LEU A 154 -2.53 -8.77 10.90
C LEU A 154 -3.50 -9.35 11.93
N GLU A 155 -3.98 -8.54 12.88
CA GLU A 155 -4.99 -8.96 13.86
C GLU A 155 -6.27 -9.43 13.17
N PHE A 156 -6.78 -8.65 12.22
CA PHE A 156 -8.00 -8.98 11.49
C PHE A 156 -7.90 -10.32 10.71
N LEU A 157 -6.79 -10.54 10.01
CA LEU A 157 -6.60 -11.70 9.15
C LEU A 157 -6.29 -12.97 9.95
N THR A 158 -5.61 -12.85 11.08
CA THR A 158 -5.23 -14.02 11.90
C THR A 158 -6.22 -14.31 13.02
N GLY A 159 -6.97 -13.30 13.48
CA GLY A 159 -7.78 -13.36 14.69
C GLY A 159 -6.95 -13.37 15.99
N SER A 160 -5.64 -13.14 15.89
CA SER A 160 -4.70 -13.07 17.02
C SER A 160 -4.55 -11.62 17.48
N ASP A 161 -4.60 -11.39 18.79
CA ASP A 161 -4.29 -10.09 19.40
C ASP A 161 -2.78 -9.86 19.55
N LYS A 162 -1.96 -10.84 19.14
CA LYS A 162 -0.50 -10.78 19.21
C LYS A 162 0.10 -10.26 17.91
N ILE A 163 1.11 -9.42 18.07
CA ILE A 163 1.97 -8.96 16.98
C ILE A 163 3.33 -9.62 17.19
N ASP A 164 3.45 -10.87 16.77
CA ASP A 164 4.65 -11.68 16.87
C ASP A 164 4.97 -12.42 15.56
N ASP A 165 6.14 -13.05 15.52
CA ASP A 165 6.63 -13.72 14.31
C ASP A 165 5.79 -14.93 13.94
N GLU A 166 5.26 -15.66 14.92
CA GLU A 166 4.38 -16.80 14.68
C GLU A 166 3.09 -16.36 13.98
N THR A 167 2.47 -15.28 14.48
CA THR A 167 1.26 -14.71 13.90
C THR A 167 1.52 -14.18 12.49
N ALA A 168 2.61 -13.43 12.28
CA ALA A 168 2.98 -12.93 10.96
C ALA A 168 3.28 -14.07 9.96
N LEU A 169 4.06 -15.07 10.37
CA LEU A 169 4.41 -16.22 9.53
C LEU A 169 3.22 -17.15 9.25
N SER A 170 2.13 -17.07 10.02
CA SER A 170 0.89 -17.79 9.69
C SER A 170 0.25 -17.32 8.37
N LEU A 171 0.57 -16.10 7.92
CA LEU A 171 0.16 -15.55 6.62
C LEU A 171 1.17 -15.82 5.51
N TRP A 172 2.28 -16.51 5.81
CA TRP A 172 3.30 -16.83 4.81
C TRP A 172 2.82 -17.93 3.86
N HIS A 173 3.18 -17.82 2.58
CA HIS A 173 2.92 -18.85 1.58
C HIS A 173 4.15 -19.08 0.69
N PRO A 174 4.26 -20.23 -0.02
CA PRO A 174 5.51 -20.61 -0.71
C PRO A 174 5.99 -19.66 -1.81
N ASN A 175 5.08 -18.92 -2.43
CA ASN A 175 5.42 -17.95 -3.48
C ASN A 175 5.99 -16.65 -2.89
N LEU A 176 5.64 -16.33 -1.64
CA LEU A 176 6.02 -15.07 -1.00
C LEU A 176 7.53 -14.95 -0.85
N GLN A 177 8.06 -13.79 -1.21
CA GLN A 177 9.47 -13.43 -1.12
C GLN A 177 9.71 -12.45 0.02
N LEU A 178 8.76 -11.55 0.28
CA LEU A 178 8.81 -10.55 1.33
C LEU A 178 7.43 -10.31 1.96
N LEU A 179 7.33 -10.42 3.29
CA LEU A 179 6.18 -9.96 4.07
C LEU A 179 6.60 -8.79 4.94
N LEU A 180 5.80 -7.73 4.98
CA LEU A 180 6.00 -6.56 5.81
C LEU A 180 4.81 -6.37 6.75
N VAL A 181 5.12 -6.12 8.02
CA VAL A 181 4.13 -5.76 9.05
C VAL A 181 4.47 -4.37 9.58
N THR A 182 3.69 -3.36 9.22
CA THR A 182 3.88 -1.98 9.71
C THR A 182 3.20 -1.79 11.06
N LEU A 183 3.91 -1.16 12.01
CA LEU A 183 3.51 -1.04 13.42
C LEU A 183 3.28 0.44 13.82
N GLY A 184 2.80 1.25 12.88
CA GLY A 184 2.60 2.69 13.07
C GLY A 184 3.91 3.40 13.42
N GLU A 185 3.99 3.97 14.62
CA GLU A 185 5.19 4.68 15.10
C GLU A 185 6.32 3.75 15.57
N LYS A 186 6.04 2.46 15.75
CA LYS A 186 7.02 1.46 16.24
C LYS A 186 7.92 0.91 15.14
N GLY A 187 7.72 1.34 13.88
CA GLY A 187 8.49 0.87 12.73
C GLY A 187 7.78 -0.24 11.95
N CYS A 188 8.54 -1.21 11.47
CA CYS A 188 8.01 -2.38 10.76
C CYS A 188 8.84 -3.64 11.01
N ASN A 189 8.18 -4.79 10.95
CA ASN A 189 8.84 -6.08 10.84
C ASN A 189 8.88 -6.51 9.38
N TYR A 190 9.90 -7.28 9.01
CA TYR A 190 10.00 -7.83 7.68
C TYR A 190 10.48 -9.28 7.71
N TYR A 191 9.92 -10.09 6.82
CA TYR A 191 10.10 -11.54 6.76
C TYR A 191 10.47 -11.92 5.34
N THR A 192 11.51 -12.73 5.17
CA THR A 192 11.96 -13.24 3.86
C THR A 192 12.14 -14.76 3.94
N LYS A 193 12.30 -15.43 2.79
CA LYS A 193 12.53 -16.90 2.75
C LYS A 193 13.74 -17.36 3.58
N VAL A 194 14.76 -16.51 3.71
CA VAL A 194 16.06 -16.88 4.30
C VAL A 194 16.21 -16.29 5.71
N TYR A 195 15.52 -15.18 6.00
CA TYR A 195 15.77 -14.39 7.19
C TYR A 195 14.49 -13.88 7.86
N LEU A 196 14.55 -13.78 9.19
CA LEU A 196 13.53 -13.18 10.05
C LEU A 196 14.18 -12.07 10.89
N PHE A 197 13.73 -10.81 10.73
CA PHE A 197 14.37 -9.67 11.40
C PHE A 197 13.40 -8.55 11.78
N PHE A 198 13.76 -7.82 12.85
CA PHE A 198 13.07 -6.65 13.36
C PHE A 198 13.82 -5.35 12.99
N LEU A 199 13.10 -4.31 12.54
CA LEU A 199 13.65 -2.97 12.33
C LEU A 199 12.95 -1.95 13.24
N TYR A 200 13.63 -1.56 14.32
CA TYR A 200 13.17 -0.51 15.23
C TYR A 200 13.70 0.85 14.78
N PHE A 201 12.82 1.83 14.51
CA PHE A 201 13.19 3.20 14.13
C PHE A 201 12.43 4.28 14.90
N LEU A 202 13.01 5.49 14.87
CA LEU A 202 12.67 6.68 15.65
C LEU A 202 11.31 7.28 15.23
N PHE A 203 10.47 7.47 16.26
CA PHE A 203 9.20 8.20 16.39
C PHE A 203 8.69 9.04 15.22
N LEU A 204 8.02 8.42 14.24
CA LEU A 204 6.95 9.05 13.46
C LEU A 204 6.05 7.96 12.88
N LYS A 205 4.74 8.20 12.84
CA LYS A 205 3.71 7.28 12.33
C LYS A 205 4.05 6.90 10.88
N ILE A 206 4.11 5.61 10.52
CA ILE A 206 4.33 5.16 9.14
C ILE A 206 2.95 4.93 8.48
N ILE A 207 2.67 5.61 7.37
CA ILE A 207 1.40 5.46 6.62
C ILE A 207 1.59 4.75 5.26
N SER A 208 2.73 4.91 4.59
CA SER A 208 2.97 4.33 3.25
C SER A 208 4.46 4.05 3.04
N MET A 209 4.83 2.78 2.84
CA MET A 209 6.18 2.35 2.46
C MET A 209 6.26 1.89 0.99
N ASP A 210 5.11 1.72 0.34
CA ASP A 210 4.95 0.88 -0.84
C ASP A 210 5.63 1.48 -2.08
N LEU A 211 5.38 2.77 -2.38
CA LEU A 211 5.99 3.42 -3.55
C LEU A 211 7.52 3.41 -3.52
N THR A 212 8.11 3.72 -2.37
CA THR A 212 9.57 3.83 -2.23
C THR A 212 10.25 2.48 -2.30
N LEU A 213 9.70 1.47 -1.61
CA LEU A 213 10.25 0.12 -1.63
C LEU A 213 10.14 -0.50 -3.03
N LEU A 214 8.95 -0.44 -3.65
CA LEU A 214 8.72 -1.02 -4.97
C LEU A 214 9.57 -0.35 -6.04
N GLY A 215 9.79 0.96 -5.97
CA GLY A 215 10.72 1.67 -6.85
C GLY A 215 12.14 1.07 -6.85
N ASN A 216 12.66 0.71 -5.67
CA ASN A 216 13.99 0.11 -5.56
C ASN A 216 14.00 -1.36 -6.03
N ILE A 217 12.94 -2.14 -5.77
CA ILE A 217 12.81 -3.53 -6.23
C ILE A 217 12.75 -3.59 -7.77
N VAL A 218 12.11 -2.61 -8.41
CA VAL A 218 11.98 -2.55 -9.87
C VAL A 218 13.31 -2.31 -10.56
N ASP A 219 14.18 -1.53 -9.93
CA ASP A 219 15.54 -1.27 -10.41
C ASP A 219 16.47 -2.45 -10.12
N ASP A 220 16.24 -3.18 -9.02
CA ASP A 220 17.00 -4.37 -8.65
C ASP A 220 16.14 -5.40 -7.88
N HIS A 221 15.73 -6.48 -8.55
CA HIS A 221 14.92 -7.53 -7.94
C HIS A 221 15.70 -8.35 -6.90
N ASP A 222 17.02 -8.49 -7.07
CA ASP A 222 17.87 -9.26 -6.16
C ASP A 222 18.04 -8.54 -4.80
N LEU A 223 17.60 -7.28 -4.70
CA LEU A 223 17.54 -6.52 -3.45
C LEU A 223 16.83 -7.30 -2.33
N ILE A 224 15.78 -8.06 -2.64
CA ILE A 224 15.01 -8.83 -1.64
C ILE A 224 15.87 -9.94 -1.00
N HIS A 225 16.90 -10.39 -1.69
CA HIS A 225 17.81 -11.45 -1.26
C HIS A 225 19.09 -10.93 -0.60
N ASP A 226 19.35 -9.62 -0.66
CA ASP A 226 20.47 -8.98 0.04
C ASP A 226 19.97 -8.26 1.30
N GLU A 227 20.17 -8.90 2.46
CA GLU A 227 19.70 -8.40 3.75
C GLU A 227 20.22 -6.99 4.07
N ALA A 228 21.49 -6.71 3.79
CA ALA A 228 22.10 -5.44 4.14
C ALA A 228 21.48 -4.30 3.32
N ARG A 229 21.33 -4.51 2.01
CA ARG A 229 20.73 -3.54 1.10
C ARG A 229 19.23 -3.39 1.33
N LEU A 230 18.51 -4.50 1.57
CA LEU A 230 17.08 -4.48 1.89
C LEU A 230 16.82 -3.67 3.15
N LYS A 231 17.63 -3.85 4.21
CA LYS A 231 17.53 -3.05 5.44
C LYS A 231 17.73 -1.56 5.17
N GLU A 232 18.63 -1.17 4.29
CA GLU A 232 18.83 0.25 3.92
C GLU A 232 17.62 0.82 3.18
N VAL A 233 17.08 0.07 2.22
CA VAL A 233 15.88 0.49 1.47
C VAL A 233 14.64 0.57 2.36
N LEU A 234 14.44 -0.40 3.26
CA LEU A 234 13.34 -0.39 4.23
C LEU A 234 13.44 0.81 5.17
N LYS A 235 14.64 1.17 5.64
CA LYS A 235 14.85 2.39 6.43
C LYS A 235 14.44 3.64 5.65
N TYR A 236 14.86 3.72 4.39
CA TYR A 236 14.51 4.82 3.52
C TYR A 236 12.98 4.89 3.27
N ALA A 237 12.33 3.77 3.00
CA ALA A 237 10.88 3.69 2.84
C ALA A 237 10.12 4.08 4.13
N CYS A 238 10.58 3.63 5.30
CA CYS A 238 10.04 4.06 6.60
C CYS A 238 10.16 5.58 6.79
N ALA A 239 11.32 6.17 6.47
CA ALA A 239 11.52 7.61 6.55
C ALA A 239 10.57 8.36 5.61
N CYS A 240 10.36 7.85 4.39
CA CYS A 240 9.38 8.43 3.47
C CYS A 240 7.95 8.38 4.03
N GLY A 241 7.56 7.23 4.56
CA GLY A 241 6.25 7.03 5.19
C GLY A 241 6.03 7.95 6.39
N ALA A 242 7.05 8.12 7.23
CA ALA A 242 7.05 9.03 8.36
C ALA A 242 6.82 10.50 7.93
N ILE A 243 7.56 11.01 6.94
CA ILE A 243 7.40 12.39 6.45
C ILE A 243 6.00 12.64 5.91
N THR A 244 5.44 11.65 5.20
CA THR A 244 4.10 11.74 4.62
C THR A 244 3.03 12.03 5.68
N THR A 245 3.26 11.66 6.94
CA THR A 245 2.30 11.93 8.03
C THR A 245 2.39 13.34 8.62
N THR A 246 3.44 14.08 8.27
CA THR A 246 3.71 15.43 8.80
C THR A 246 3.04 16.54 7.99
N LYS A 247 2.57 16.24 6.77
CA LYS A 247 1.95 17.19 5.85
C LYS A 247 0.49 16.76 5.55
N LYS A 248 -0.33 17.72 5.09
CA LYS A 248 -1.75 17.47 4.76
C LYS A 248 -1.89 16.85 3.36
N GLY A 249 -2.79 15.87 3.25
CA GLY A 249 -3.13 15.17 2.00
C GLY A 249 -2.12 14.06 1.68
N ALA A 250 -2.57 12.96 1.07
CA ALA A 250 -1.71 11.79 0.84
C ALA A 250 -0.59 12.07 -0.17
N ILE A 251 -0.95 12.51 -1.38
CA ILE A 251 0.01 12.75 -2.47
C ILE A 251 0.86 14.01 -2.24
N PRO A 252 0.30 15.18 -1.83
CA PRO A 252 1.10 16.37 -1.57
C PRO A 252 2.08 16.22 -0.39
N ALA A 253 1.86 15.24 0.48
CA ALA A 253 2.73 14.97 1.60
C ALA A 253 3.93 14.07 1.26
N LEU A 254 3.97 13.47 0.06
CA LEU A 254 5.10 12.63 -0.35
C LEU A 254 6.41 13.45 -0.32
N PRO A 255 7.48 12.89 0.27
CA PRO A 255 8.74 13.60 0.40
C PRO A 255 9.54 13.58 -0.90
N THR A 256 10.40 14.57 -1.03
CA THR A 256 11.54 14.54 -1.95
C THR A 256 12.64 13.61 -1.42
N HIS A 257 13.58 13.21 -2.29
CA HIS A 257 14.72 12.39 -1.90
C HIS A 257 15.56 13.05 -0.79
N ASP A 258 15.81 14.36 -0.92
CA ASP A 258 16.61 15.11 0.05
C ASP A 258 15.94 15.18 1.42
N GLU A 259 14.61 15.36 1.47
CA GLU A 259 13.85 15.35 2.73
C GLU A 259 13.95 14.00 3.45
N ALA A 260 13.89 12.89 2.71
CA ALA A 260 14.01 11.55 3.27
C ALA A 260 15.42 11.27 3.82
N LEU A 261 16.48 11.67 3.09
CA LEU A 261 17.85 11.55 3.56
C LEU A 261 18.14 12.42 4.79
N ALA A 262 17.57 13.61 4.85
CA ALA A 262 17.77 14.51 5.98
C ALA A 262 17.29 13.89 7.30
N ILE A 263 16.19 13.14 7.31
CA ILE A 263 15.72 12.43 8.50
C ILE A 263 16.65 11.26 8.88
N LEU A 264 17.09 10.47 7.90
CA LEU A 264 18.01 9.35 8.16
C LEU A 264 19.36 9.79 8.74
N ASN A 265 19.81 10.99 8.38
CA ASN A 265 21.06 11.58 8.84
C ASN A 265 20.93 12.43 10.10
N ARG A 266 19.73 12.57 10.69
CA ARG A 266 19.58 13.29 11.97
C ARG A 266 20.31 12.50 13.06
N PRO A 267 21.18 13.15 13.86
CA PRO A 267 21.75 12.49 15.03
C PRO A 267 20.61 12.03 15.94
N LYS A 268 20.67 10.78 16.41
CA LYS A 268 19.71 10.28 17.41
C LYS A 268 19.73 11.24 18.60
N GLU A 269 18.64 11.96 18.83
CA GLU A 269 18.46 12.70 20.07
C GLU A 269 18.52 11.66 21.20
N ARG A 270 19.55 11.76 22.04
CA ARG A 270 19.65 10.98 23.27
C ARG A 270 18.54 11.48 24.18
N VAL A 271 17.48 10.68 24.36
CA VAL A 271 16.61 10.78 25.53
C VAL A 271 17.35 10.16 26.71
#